data_AF-A0A2V9UR33-F1
#
_entry.id   AF-A0A2V9UR33-F1
#
_cell.length_a   1.000
_cell.length_b   1.000
_cell.length_c   1.000
_cell.angle_alpha   90.00
_cell.angle_beta   90.00
_cell.angle_gamma   90.00
#
_symmetry.space_group_name_H-M   'P 1'
#
loop_
_entity.id
_entity.type
_entity.pdbx_description
1 polymer ?
#
loop_
_entity_poly.entity_id
_entity_poly.type
_entity_poly.pdbx_seq_one_letter_code
_entity_poly.pdbx_strand_id
1 'polypeptide(L)'
;MVFDAAGDLYGTTSSGGAGAGTVFELTPQANGKWTQKILDQFQNLADGAFPWGGLIFDAAGNLYGTTLQGGSGVCSLGCGTVFKLTPNSRGGWTEIVLHNFGSGTDGIHPYDGLVFDASGNLYGTTSGGGASGGGTVFEITP
;
A
#
# COMPACT_ATOMS: atom_id res chain seq x y z
N MET A 1 1.99 6.47 -7.36
CA MET A 1 3.15 5.84 -8.04
C MET A 1 4.42 6.55 -7.58
N VAL A 2 5.57 5.88 -7.65
CA VAL A 2 6.87 6.41 -7.20
C VAL A 2 7.99 5.90 -8.10
N PHE A 3 9.02 6.71 -8.34
CA PHE A 3 10.23 6.30 -9.07
C PHE A 3 11.34 5.89 -8.11
N ASP A 4 12.15 4.92 -8.51
CA ASP A 4 13.45 4.67 -7.88
C ASP A 4 14.56 5.53 -8.52
N ALA A 5 15.80 5.32 -8.06
CA ALA A 5 16.97 6.02 -8.60
C ALA A 5 17.41 5.55 -10.00
N ALA A 6 17.00 4.34 -10.41
CA ALA A 6 17.28 3.80 -11.74
C ALA A 6 16.28 4.30 -12.81
N GLY A 7 15.16 4.89 -12.38
CA GLY A 7 14.09 5.37 -13.24
C GLY A 7 12.97 4.35 -13.44
N ASP A 8 12.96 3.27 -12.65
CA ASP A 8 11.87 2.30 -12.59
C ASP A 8 10.65 2.92 -11.88
N LEU A 9 9.46 2.71 -12.43
CA LEU A 9 8.20 3.26 -11.92
C LEU A 9 7.39 2.19 -11.18
N TYR A 10 7.08 2.45 -9.92
CA TYR A 10 6.33 1.55 -9.06
C TYR A 10 4.93 2.09 -8.81
N GLY A 11 3.93 1.21 -8.86
CA GLY A 11 2.54 1.60 -8.75
C GLY A 11 1.63 0.47 -8.31
N THR A 12 0.38 0.86 -8.05
CA THR A 12 -0.71 -0.02 -7.67
C THR A 12 -1.78 0.01 -8.75
N THR A 13 -2.49 -1.10 -8.93
CA THR A 13 -3.77 -1.11 -9.65
C THR A 13 -4.90 -1.39 -8.68
N SER A 14 -6.00 -0.65 -8.82
CA SER A 14 -7.20 -0.87 -7.99
C SER A 14 -7.88 -2.22 -8.29
N SER A 15 -7.65 -2.78 -9.47
CA SER A 15 -8.11 -4.11 -9.87
C SER A 15 -7.02 -4.83 -10.67
N GLY A 16 -7.01 -6.15 -10.61
CA GLY A 16 -5.94 -6.99 -11.17
C GLY A 16 -5.65 -8.20 -10.27
N GLY A 17 -4.89 -9.17 -10.76
CA GLY A 17 -4.65 -10.42 -10.03
C GLY A 17 -5.94 -11.20 -9.79
N ALA A 18 -6.22 -11.55 -8.54
CA ALA A 18 -7.48 -12.20 -8.11
C ALA A 18 -8.69 -11.24 -8.03
N GLY A 19 -8.53 -9.99 -8.47
CA GLY A 19 -9.59 -8.96 -8.49
C GLY A 19 -9.42 -7.88 -7.42
N ALA A 20 -8.51 -8.06 -6.46
CA ALA A 20 -8.28 -7.13 -5.35
C ALA A 20 -7.19 -6.06 -5.63
N GLY A 21 -6.48 -6.16 -6.76
CA GLY A 21 -5.43 -5.22 -7.15
C GLY A 21 -4.03 -5.84 -7.20
N THR A 22 -3.05 -5.10 -7.70
CA THR A 22 -1.65 -5.53 -7.73
C THR A 22 -0.70 -4.40 -7.38
N VAL A 23 0.53 -4.77 -7.00
CA VAL A 23 1.69 -3.87 -7.02
C VAL A 23 2.57 -4.24 -8.21
N PHE A 24 2.99 -3.25 -8.98
CA PHE A 24 3.79 -3.45 -10.20
C PHE A 24 4.98 -2.50 -10.27
N GLU A 25 5.94 -2.91 -11.10
CA GLU A 25 7.10 -2.17 -11.55
C GLU A 25 7.04 -2.04 -13.07
N LEU A 26 7.35 -0.86 -13.59
CA LEU A 26 7.59 -0.60 -15.00
C LEU A 26 9.05 -0.18 -15.17
N THR A 27 9.80 -0.91 -15.99
CA THR A 27 11.20 -0.61 -16.28
C THR A 27 11.35 -0.03 -17.68
N PRO A 28 11.94 1.17 -17.83
CA PRO A 28 12.13 1.79 -19.13
C PRO A 28 13.18 1.00 -19.94
N GLN A 29 12.93 0.88 -21.23
CA GLN A 29 13.80 0.18 -22.18
C GLN A 29 14.45 1.21 -23.12
N ALA A 30 15.63 0.89 -23.64
CA ALA A 30 16.37 1.77 -24.55
C ALA A 30 15.59 2.15 -25.83
N ASN A 31 14.57 1.37 -26.19
CA ASN A 31 13.69 1.63 -27.34
C ASN A 31 12.49 2.54 -27.01
N GLY A 32 12.47 3.15 -25.81
CA GLY A 32 11.38 4.03 -25.34
C GLY A 32 10.11 3.30 -24.88
N LYS A 33 10.11 1.96 -24.86
CA LYS A 33 9.02 1.16 -24.28
C LYS A 33 9.28 0.88 -22.80
N TRP A 34 8.27 0.35 -22.13
CA TRP A 34 8.35 -0.09 -20.74
C TRP A 34 8.05 -1.59 -20.66
N THR A 35 8.76 -2.30 -19.79
CA THR A 35 8.46 -3.69 -19.44
C THR A 35 7.78 -3.70 -18.07
N GLN A 36 6.67 -4.44 -17.95
CA GLN A 36 5.97 -4.59 -16.67
C GLN A 36 6.41 -5.85 -15.93
N LYS A 37 6.57 -5.72 -14.62
CA LYS A 37 6.70 -6.81 -13.66
C LYS A 37 5.66 -6.66 -12.56
N ILE A 38 4.96 -7.73 -12.22
CA ILE A 38 4.08 -7.77 -11.05
C ILE A 38 4.94 -8.15 -9.85
N LEU A 39 4.94 -7.29 -8.83
CA LEU A 39 5.72 -7.48 -7.61
C LEU A 39 4.91 -8.24 -6.57
N ASP A 40 3.62 -7.92 -6.49
CA ASP A 40 2.68 -8.53 -5.56
C ASP A 40 1.24 -8.52 -6.12
N GLN A 41 0.42 -9.45 -5.63
CA GLN A 41 -1.01 -9.52 -5.93
C GLN A 41 -1.78 -9.78 -4.64
N PHE A 42 -2.67 -8.86 -4.30
CA PHE A 42 -3.60 -9.04 -3.19
C PHE A 42 -4.51 -10.24 -3.48
N GLN A 43 -4.41 -11.30 -2.68
CA GLN A 43 -5.01 -12.59 -3.00
C GLN A 43 -6.40 -12.76 -2.40
N ASN A 44 -6.69 -12.04 -1.31
CA ASN A 44 -7.97 -12.14 -0.62
C ASN A 44 -8.26 -10.83 0.14
N LEU A 45 -9.26 -10.84 1.02
CA LEU A 45 -9.53 -9.64 1.83
C LEU A 45 -8.61 -9.53 3.04
N ALA A 46 -7.77 -10.52 3.39
CA ALA A 46 -6.96 -10.47 4.61
C ALA A 46 -5.66 -9.67 4.46
N ASP A 47 -5.04 -9.69 3.29
CA ASP A 47 -3.81 -8.95 2.94
C ASP A 47 -4.13 -7.50 2.48
N GLY A 48 -5.28 -7.28 1.87
CA GLY A 48 -5.79 -5.95 1.53
C GLY A 48 -6.52 -5.97 0.20
N ALA A 49 -7.22 -4.89 -0.13
CA ALA A 49 -7.91 -4.78 -1.41
C ALA A 49 -8.10 -3.34 -1.86
N PHE A 50 -8.13 -3.15 -3.18
CA PHE A 50 -8.33 -1.88 -3.86
C PHE A 50 -7.29 -0.81 -3.42
N PRO A 51 -5.99 -1.03 -3.69
CA PRO A 51 -4.96 -0.05 -3.38
C PRO A 51 -5.09 1.16 -4.31
N TRP A 52 -5.63 2.27 -3.77
CA TRP A 52 -5.81 3.52 -4.51
C TRP A 52 -4.73 4.56 -4.21
N GLY A 53 -4.11 4.47 -3.04
CA GLY A 53 -3.01 5.33 -2.63
C GLY A 53 -1.73 5.08 -3.43
N GLY A 54 -0.89 6.12 -3.52
CA GLY A 54 0.46 5.99 -4.04
C GLY A 54 1.38 5.20 -3.10
N LEU A 55 2.41 4.57 -3.67
CA LEU A 55 3.48 3.95 -2.90
C LEU A 55 4.56 4.96 -2.51
N ILE A 56 5.28 4.68 -1.43
CA ILE A 56 6.51 5.38 -1.06
C ILE A 56 7.64 4.39 -0.76
N PHE A 57 8.88 4.84 -0.89
CA PHE A 57 10.07 4.07 -0.56
C PHE A 57 10.67 4.48 0.78
N ASP A 58 11.20 3.51 1.51
CA ASP A 58 12.24 3.79 2.50
C ASP A 58 13.65 3.74 1.88
N ALA A 59 14.66 4.12 2.67
CA ALA A 59 16.06 4.12 2.22
C ALA A 59 16.63 2.72 1.95
N ALA A 60 15.97 1.66 2.41
CA ALA A 60 16.35 0.26 2.16
C ALA A 60 15.69 -0.31 0.88
N GLY A 61 14.85 0.47 0.20
CA GLY A 61 14.14 0.05 -1.01
C GLY A 61 12.86 -0.74 -0.73
N ASN A 62 12.34 -0.70 0.50
CA ASN A 62 11.02 -1.27 0.78
C ASN A 62 9.93 -0.30 0.30
N LEU A 63 8.85 -0.86 -0.21
CA LEU A 63 7.66 -0.13 -0.65
C LEU A 63 6.60 -0.14 0.45
N TYR A 64 5.92 0.97 0.65
CA TYR A 64 4.82 1.11 1.61
C TYR A 64 3.60 1.69 0.91
N GLY A 65 2.42 1.25 1.32
CA GLY A 65 1.17 1.73 0.74
C GLY A 65 -0.04 1.42 1.61
N THR A 66 -1.20 1.82 1.10
CA THR A 66 -2.50 1.62 1.74
C THR A 66 -3.43 0.85 0.82
N THR A 67 -4.33 0.06 1.42
CA THR A 67 -5.46 -0.54 0.71
C THR A 67 -6.75 0.04 1.24
N LEU A 68 -7.68 0.41 0.34
CA LEU A 68 -8.96 0.99 0.74
C LEU A 68 -9.81 0.02 1.56
N GLN A 69 -9.79 -1.26 1.18
CA GLN A 69 -10.54 -2.34 1.84
C GLN A 69 -9.61 -3.51 2.14
N GLY A 70 -10.20 -4.61 2.60
CA GLY A 70 -9.48 -5.75 3.15
C GLY A 70 -8.97 -5.47 4.56
N GLY A 71 -8.05 -6.30 5.02
CA GLY A 71 -7.71 -6.44 6.42
C GLY A 71 -8.79 -7.10 7.27
N SER A 72 -8.49 -7.20 8.56
CA SER A 72 -9.32 -7.86 9.58
C SER A 72 -10.27 -6.92 10.33
N GLY A 73 -10.47 -5.70 9.83
CA GLY A 73 -11.36 -4.71 10.40
C GLY A 73 -12.85 -5.09 10.37
N VAL A 74 -13.67 -4.41 11.16
CA VAL A 74 -15.11 -4.71 11.34
C VAL A 74 -16.01 -4.40 10.14
N CYS A 75 -15.46 -3.85 9.05
CA CYS A 75 -16.20 -3.52 7.84
C CYS A 75 -16.51 -4.79 7.03
N SER A 76 -17.64 -4.81 6.30
CA SER A 76 -18.10 -6.00 5.56
C SER A 76 -17.12 -6.54 4.51
N LEU A 77 -16.28 -5.67 3.95
CA LEU A 77 -15.20 -6.01 2.99
C LEU A 77 -13.81 -5.76 3.56
N GLY A 78 -13.69 -5.61 4.89
CA GLY A 78 -12.48 -5.11 5.55
C GLY A 78 -12.34 -3.59 5.44
N CYS A 79 -11.72 -2.97 6.45
CA CYS A 79 -11.65 -1.51 6.57
C CYS A 79 -10.40 -0.88 5.97
N GLY A 80 -9.55 -1.67 5.32
CA GLY A 80 -8.28 -1.25 4.73
C GLY A 80 -7.07 -1.56 5.59
N THR A 81 -5.90 -1.57 4.95
CA THR A 81 -4.62 -1.88 5.59
C THR A 81 -3.57 -0.81 5.29
N VAL A 82 -2.52 -0.79 6.11
CA VAL A 82 -1.19 -0.30 5.71
C VAL A 82 -0.32 -1.52 5.49
N PHE A 83 0.34 -1.61 4.34
CA PHE A 83 1.20 -2.73 3.98
C PHE A 83 2.63 -2.27 3.67
N LYS A 84 3.56 -3.21 3.79
CA LYS A 84 4.96 -3.08 3.38
C LYS A 84 5.33 -4.23 2.45
N LEU A 85 6.00 -3.91 1.36
CA LEU A 85 6.65 -4.85 0.46
C LEU A 85 8.16 -4.74 0.59
N THR A 86 8.80 -5.86 0.93
CA THR A 86 10.26 -5.98 1.07
C THR A 86 10.83 -6.80 -0.08
N PRO A 87 11.83 -6.30 -0.83
CA PRO A 87 12.49 -7.11 -1.85
C PRO A 87 13.30 -8.22 -1.19
N ASN A 88 13.21 -9.43 -1.72
CA ASN A 88 13.99 -10.58 -1.23
C ASN A 88 15.19 -10.87 -2.13
N SER A 89 16.16 -11.61 -1.60
CA SER A 89 17.41 -11.93 -2.30
C SER A 89 17.24 -12.80 -3.56
N ARG A 90 16.05 -13.32 -3.82
CA ARG A 90 15.71 -14.12 -5.00
C ARG A 90 15.01 -13.31 -6.10
N GLY A 91 14.92 -11.99 -5.93
CA GLY A 91 14.30 -11.08 -6.91
C GLY A 91 12.76 -11.04 -6.85
N GLY A 92 12.16 -11.64 -5.82
CA GLY A 92 10.75 -11.50 -5.49
C GLY A 92 10.52 -10.46 -4.39
N TRP A 93 9.26 -10.32 -3.98
CA TRP A 93 8.86 -9.42 -2.90
C TRP A 93 8.09 -10.19 -1.82
N THR A 94 8.12 -9.69 -0.60
CA THR A 94 7.37 -10.22 0.53
C THR A 94 6.51 -9.12 1.11
N GLU A 95 5.19 -9.35 1.12
CA GLU A 95 4.21 -8.47 1.74
C GLU A 95 4.07 -8.77 3.23
N ILE A 96 3.95 -7.71 4.02
CA ILE A 96 3.41 -7.77 5.38
C ILE A 96 2.38 -6.67 5.58
N VAL A 97 1.30 -6.99 6.29
CA VAL A 97 0.34 -6.00 6.78
C VAL A 97 0.90 -5.40 8.07
N LEU A 98 1.19 -4.09 8.03
CA LEU A 98 1.66 -3.33 9.19
C LEU A 98 0.51 -2.92 10.11
N HIS A 99 -0.66 -2.60 9.53
CA HIS A 99 -1.84 -2.20 10.30
C HIS A 99 -3.14 -2.61 9.62
N ASN A 100 -4.14 -2.97 10.43
CA ASN A 100 -5.51 -3.21 10.02
C ASN A 100 -6.41 -2.14 10.63
N PHE A 101 -7.11 -1.37 9.80
CA PHE A 101 -8.03 -0.34 10.26
C PHE A 101 -9.36 -0.92 10.77
N GLY A 102 -10.14 -0.11 11.47
CA GLY A 102 -11.47 -0.48 11.95
C GLY A 102 -11.46 -1.28 13.25
N SER A 103 -10.42 -1.11 14.07
CA SER A 103 -10.31 -1.67 15.41
C SER A 103 -10.82 -0.71 16.50
N GLY A 104 -11.71 0.21 16.14
CA GLY A 104 -12.33 1.18 17.04
C GLY A 104 -12.43 2.55 16.40
N THR A 105 -11.63 3.50 16.91
CA THR A 105 -11.60 4.90 16.44
C THR A 105 -10.36 5.23 15.60
N ASP A 106 -9.60 4.21 15.19
CA ASP A 106 -8.38 4.32 14.37
C ASP A 106 -8.66 4.69 12.90
N GLY A 107 -9.93 4.78 12.52
CA GLY A 107 -10.35 5.15 11.18
C GLY A 107 -10.66 3.96 10.28
N ILE A 108 -11.23 4.22 9.11
CA ILE A 108 -11.54 3.24 8.08
C ILE A 108 -11.33 3.84 6.69
N HIS A 109 -11.05 2.99 5.71
CA HIS A 109 -10.87 3.33 4.30
C HIS A 109 -9.75 4.36 4.10
N PRO A 110 -8.47 3.98 4.33
CA PRO A 110 -7.33 4.80 3.97
C PRO A 110 -7.28 4.93 2.44
N TYR A 111 -7.46 6.15 1.96
CA TYR A 111 -7.59 6.43 0.52
C TYR A 111 -6.27 6.88 -0.10
N ASP A 112 -5.50 7.68 0.64
CA ASP A 112 -4.35 8.41 0.13
C ASP A 112 -3.02 7.67 0.39
N GLY A 113 -1.96 8.17 -0.23
CA GLY A 113 -0.59 7.72 0.02
C GLY A 113 -0.10 8.09 1.42
N LEU A 114 1.04 7.50 1.78
CA LEU A 114 1.71 7.73 3.06
C LEU A 114 2.81 8.78 2.91
N VAL A 115 3.26 9.34 4.03
CA VAL A 115 4.49 10.13 4.11
C VAL A 115 5.35 9.66 5.29
N PHE A 116 6.66 9.73 5.13
CA PHE A 116 7.62 9.45 6.21
C PHE A 116 7.95 10.71 7.01
N ASP A 117 8.16 10.56 8.31
CA ASP A 117 9.00 11.50 9.06
C ASP A 117 10.48 11.10 9.04
N ALA A 118 11.34 11.92 9.67
CA ALA A 118 12.77 11.68 9.74
C ALA A 118 13.16 10.46 10.60
N SER A 119 12.26 9.96 11.44
CA SER A 119 12.46 8.78 12.28
C SER A 119 12.02 7.49 11.58
N GLY A 120 11.36 7.60 10.43
CA GLY A 120 10.81 6.46 9.69
C GLY A 120 9.39 6.10 10.07
N ASN A 121 8.68 6.94 10.83
CA ASN A 121 7.24 6.75 11.07
C ASN A 121 6.45 7.11 9.82
N LEU A 122 5.37 6.37 9.59
CA LEU A 122 4.43 6.55 8.49
C LEU A 122 3.23 7.37 8.95
N TYR A 123 2.87 8.41 8.20
CA TYR A 123 1.67 9.20 8.42
C TYR A 123 0.74 9.09 7.22
N GLY A 124 -0.55 9.08 7.49
CA GLY A 124 -1.58 9.03 6.47
C GLY A 124 -2.95 9.44 7.00
N THR A 125 -3.96 9.29 6.16
CA THR A 125 -5.33 9.65 6.49
C THR A 125 -6.33 8.55 6.15
N THR A 126 -7.36 8.43 6.97
CA THR A 126 -8.55 7.63 6.67
C THR A 126 -9.70 8.54 6.27
N SER A 127 -10.54 8.10 5.33
CA SER A 127 -11.69 8.90 4.85
C SER A 127 -12.92 8.80 5.75
N GLY A 128 -13.00 7.77 6.59
CA GLY A 128 -14.08 7.59 7.55
C GLY A 128 -13.59 7.07 8.90
N GLY A 129 -14.54 6.87 9.81
CA GLY A 129 -14.27 6.42 11.18
C GLY A 129 -13.80 7.57 12.08
N GLY A 130 -13.02 7.27 13.12
CA GLY A 130 -12.69 8.27 14.15
C GLY A 130 -13.87 8.62 15.04
N ALA A 131 -13.64 9.51 16.01
CA ALA A 131 -14.63 9.85 17.04
C ALA A 131 -15.94 10.47 16.50
N SER A 132 -15.89 11.10 15.33
CA SER A 132 -17.06 11.74 14.70
C SER A 132 -17.41 11.16 13.33
N GLY A 133 -16.80 10.03 12.94
CA GLY A 133 -17.07 9.36 11.66
C GLY A 133 -16.42 9.97 10.42
N GLY A 134 -15.74 11.12 10.55
CA GLY A 134 -15.19 11.90 9.43
C GLY A 134 -13.76 11.55 8.99
N GLY A 135 -13.15 10.51 9.56
CA GLY A 135 -11.76 10.15 9.27
C GLY A 135 -10.79 10.45 10.40
N THR A 136 -9.54 10.07 10.18
CA THR A 136 -8.42 10.26 11.11
C THR A 136 -7.16 10.66 10.34
N VAL A 137 -6.25 11.36 11.02
CA VAL A 137 -4.83 11.36 10.67
C VAL A 137 -4.18 10.34 11.60
N PHE A 138 -3.39 9.41 11.07
CA PHE A 138 -2.73 8.36 11.85
C PHE A 138 -1.21 8.42 11.70
N GLU A 139 -0.52 7.85 12.68
CA GLU A 139 0.91 7.57 12.69
C GLU A 139 1.11 6.08 12.94
N ILE A 140 2.02 5.44 12.21
CA ILE A 140 2.45 4.05 12.40
C ILE A 140 3.96 4.04 12.52
N THR A 141 4.48 3.42 13.58
CA THR A 141 5.90 3.09 13.73
C THR A 141 6.13 1.66 13.24
N PRO A 142 6.77 1.44 12.07
CA PRO A 142 6.92 0.11 11.46
C PRO A 142 7.95 -0.81 12.12
#